data_AF-A0A535H2B9-F1
#
_entry.id   AF-A0A535H2B9-F1
#
_cell.length_a   1.000
_cell.length_b   1.000
_cell.length_c   1.000
_cell.angle_alpha   90.00
_cell.angle_beta   90.00
_cell.angle_gamma   90.00
#
_symmetry.space_group_name_H-M   'P 1'
#
loop_
_entity.id
_entity.type
_entity.pdbx_description
1 polymer ?
#
loop_
_entity_poly.entity_id
_entity_poly.type
_entity_poly.pdbx_seq_one_letter_code
_entity_poly.pdbx_strand_id
1 'polypeptide(L)'
;EAARFKTSVAAEYARLVYQGKWFTRHRRDLDAYVDSTQRAATGQVRVKLHKGSAQVIGRSSPYSLYRPQLATYSAGDEFDHQAAVGFIKLVGLPVRTQAQVQGAAATEPLLEDDRHVVEVGPGTLEGGLAEPVLASAVPGIVDPDLRR
;
A
#
# COMPACT_ATOMS: atom_id res chain seq x y z
N GLU A 1 -10.01 -2.64 -4.55
CA GLU A 1 -11.38 -2.83 -3.98
C GLU A 1 -11.67 -4.24 -3.49
N ALA A 2 -11.43 -5.29 -4.28
CA ALA A 2 -11.69 -6.69 -3.87
C ALA A 2 -11.06 -7.06 -2.51
N ALA A 3 -9.83 -6.63 -2.24
CA ALA A 3 -9.17 -6.83 -0.95
C ALA A 3 -9.92 -6.18 0.23
N ARG A 4 -10.45 -4.96 0.04
CA ARG A 4 -11.23 -4.25 1.07
C ARG A 4 -12.49 -5.02 1.44
N PHE A 5 -13.25 -5.46 0.44
CA PHE A 5 -14.49 -6.21 0.68
C PHE A 5 -14.22 -7.63 1.20
N LYS A 6 -13.14 -8.28 0.75
CA LYS A 6 -12.70 -9.59 1.26
C LYS A 6 -12.44 -9.56 2.77
N THR A 7 -11.96 -8.44 3.33
CA THR A 7 -11.83 -8.28 4.79
C THR A 7 -13.18 -8.40 5.52
N SER A 8 -14.23 -7.76 5.00
CA SER A 8 -15.58 -7.87 5.57
C SER A 8 -16.13 -9.29 5.46
N VAL A 9 -15.92 -9.95 4.31
CA VAL A 9 -16.33 -11.36 4.11
C VAL A 9 -15.58 -12.29 5.08
N ALA A 10 -14.27 -12.10 5.26
CA ALA A 10 -13.48 -12.91 6.19
C ALA A 10 -13.98 -12.78 7.64
N ALA A 11 -14.34 -11.57 8.07
CA ALA A 11 -14.89 -11.33 9.40
C ALA A 11 -16.25 -12.04 9.61
N GLU A 12 -17.16 -11.92 8.64
CA GLU A 12 -18.46 -12.61 8.69
C GLU A 12 -18.29 -14.13 8.66
N TYR A 13 -17.41 -14.64 7.81
CA TYR A 13 -17.09 -16.05 7.72
C TYR A 13 -16.59 -16.59 9.08
N ALA A 14 -15.63 -15.88 9.70
CA ALA A 14 -15.12 -16.25 11.03
C ALA A 14 -16.24 -16.25 12.09
N ARG A 15 -17.13 -15.26 12.05
CA ARG A 15 -18.29 -15.17 12.96
C ARG A 15 -19.23 -16.37 12.80
N LEU A 16 -19.53 -16.79 11.58
CA LEU A 16 -20.38 -17.97 11.32
C LEU A 16 -19.77 -19.24 11.88
N VAL A 17 -18.46 -19.44 11.66
CA VAL A 17 -17.73 -20.59 12.19
C VAL A 17 -17.76 -20.58 13.72
N TYR A 18 -17.46 -19.44 14.34
CA TYR A 18 -17.48 -19.29 15.79
C TYR A 18 -18.85 -19.59 16.41
N GLN A 19 -19.94 -19.20 15.73
CA GLN A 19 -21.31 -19.47 16.18
C GLN A 19 -21.78 -20.91 15.92
N GLY A 20 -20.92 -21.81 15.41
CA GLY A 20 -21.30 -23.17 15.05
C GLY A 20 -22.19 -23.28 13.81
N LYS A 21 -22.31 -22.21 13.01
CA LYS A 21 -23.19 -22.13 11.83
C LYS A 21 -22.55 -22.71 10.56
N TRP A 22 -21.72 -23.74 10.72
CA TRP A 22 -20.92 -24.34 9.65
C TRP A 22 -21.77 -24.85 8.47
N PHE A 23 -22.91 -25.49 8.76
CA PHE A 23 -23.76 -26.13 7.75
C PHE A 23 -24.78 -25.20 7.08
N THR A 24 -24.73 -23.89 7.38
CA THR A 24 -25.66 -22.92 6.78
C THR A 24 -25.39 -22.72 5.29
N ARG A 25 -26.46 -22.41 4.52
CA ARG A 25 -26.32 -22.00 3.11
C ARG A 25 -25.48 -20.73 2.99
N HIS A 26 -25.70 -19.76 3.87
CA HIS A 26 -24.96 -18.50 3.85
C HIS A 26 -23.43 -18.70 3.87
N ARG A 27 -22.91 -19.58 4.73
CA ARG A 27 -21.47 -19.89 4.75
C ARG A 27 -20.98 -20.52 3.43
N ARG A 28 -21.80 -21.36 2.77
CA ARG A 28 -21.49 -21.93 1.43
C ARG A 28 -21.49 -20.85 0.33
N ASP A 29 -22.37 -19.86 0.43
CA ASP A 29 -22.38 -18.74 -0.51
C ASP A 29 -21.09 -17.90 -0.37
N LEU A 30 -20.60 -17.73 0.87
CA LEU A 30 -19.32 -17.08 1.14
C LEU A 30 -18.12 -17.89 0.61
N ASP A 31 -18.16 -19.23 0.67
CA ASP A 31 -17.12 -20.07 0.03
C ASP A 31 -17.00 -19.79 -1.46
N ALA A 32 -18.12 -19.77 -2.17
CA ALA A 32 -18.12 -19.53 -3.61
C ALA A 32 -17.48 -18.17 -3.94
N TYR A 33 -17.74 -17.15 -3.10
CA TYR A 33 -17.05 -15.88 -3.20
C TYR A 33 -15.54 -16.02 -2.93
N VAL A 34 -15.15 -16.70 -1.84
CA VAL A 34 -13.74 -16.91 -1.50
C VAL A 34 -13.01 -17.62 -2.64
N ASP A 35 -13.52 -18.75 -3.13
CA ASP A 35 -12.96 -19.51 -4.26
C ASP A 35 -12.79 -18.64 -5.50
N SER A 36 -13.80 -17.82 -5.81
CA SER A 36 -13.72 -16.84 -6.89
C SER A 36 -12.56 -15.87 -6.71
N THR A 37 -12.31 -15.38 -5.49
CA THR A 37 -11.18 -14.47 -5.22
C THR A 37 -9.81 -15.14 -5.22
N GLN A 38 -9.72 -16.46 -5.04
CA GLN A 38 -8.43 -17.17 -4.96
C GLN A 38 -7.85 -17.54 -6.33
N ARG A 39 -8.57 -17.35 -7.45
CA ARG A 39 -8.13 -17.79 -8.80
C ARG A 39 -6.73 -17.35 -9.21
N ALA A 40 -6.28 -16.17 -8.78
CA ALA A 40 -4.96 -15.62 -9.08
C ALA A 40 -4.05 -15.52 -7.84
N ALA A 41 -4.46 -16.11 -6.70
CA ALA A 41 -3.72 -16.06 -5.44
C ALA A 41 -2.63 -17.13 -5.39
N THR A 42 -1.77 -17.18 -6.42
CA THR A 42 -0.70 -18.17 -6.56
C THR A 42 0.65 -17.48 -6.55
N GLY A 43 1.59 -17.95 -5.73
CA GLY A 43 2.93 -17.38 -5.63
C GLY A 43 3.73 -17.99 -4.48
N GLN A 44 4.92 -17.46 -4.27
CA GLN A 44 5.83 -17.83 -3.18
C GLN A 44 6.01 -16.65 -2.23
N VAL A 45 5.95 -16.93 -0.93
CA VAL A 45 6.21 -15.97 0.13
C VAL A 45 7.37 -16.49 0.96
N ARG A 46 8.44 -15.69 1.06
CA ARG A 46 9.60 -16.00 1.90
C ARG A 46 9.39 -15.38 3.26
N VAL A 47 9.43 -16.21 4.31
CA VAL A 47 9.20 -15.79 5.69
C VAL A 47 10.42 -16.12 6.53
N LYS A 48 10.89 -15.14 7.30
CA LYS A 48 11.92 -15.31 8.34
C LYS A 48 11.21 -15.59 9.66
N LEU A 49 11.57 -16.69 10.31
CA LEU A 49 11.07 -17.08 11.62
C LEU A 49 12.16 -16.83 12.66
N HIS A 50 11.86 -16.08 13.71
CA HIS A 50 12.84 -15.79 14.76
C HIS A 50 12.16 -15.50 16.10
N LYS A 51 12.56 -16.25 17.16
CA LYS A 51 12.09 -16.06 18.55
C LYS A 51 10.57 -15.86 18.67
N GLY A 52 9.78 -16.71 18.02
CA GLY A 52 8.32 -16.64 18.05
C GLY A 52 7.70 -15.59 17.12
N SER A 53 8.50 -14.85 16.35
CA SER A 53 8.01 -13.95 15.30
C SER A 53 8.10 -14.59 13.91
N ALA A 54 7.19 -14.18 13.03
CA ALA A 54 7.21 -14.50 11.62
C ALA A 54 7.16 -13.19 10.82
N GLN A 55 8.18 -12.95 9.99
CA GLN A 55 8.29 -11.74 9.17
C GLN A 55 8.39 -12.11 7.70
N VAL A 56 7.57 -11.49 6.85
CA VAL A 56 7.68 -11.64 5.40
C VAL A 56 8.89 -10.86 4.90
N ILE A 57 9.83 -11.54 4.24
CA ILE A 57 11.07 -10.96 3.69
C ILE A 57 11.10 -10.93 2.16
N GLY A 58 10.14 -11.59 1.50
CA GLY A 58 10.06 -11.58 0.04
C GLY A 58 8.76 -12.18 -0.49
N ARG A 59 8.35 -11.75 -1.67
CA ARG A 59 7.15 -12.24 -2.37
C ARG A 59 7.43 -12.33 -3.86
N SER A 60 6.96 -13.40 -4.51
CA SER A 60 7.01 -13.58 -5.95
C SER A 60 5.74 -14.26 -6.43
N SER A 61 5.20 -13.87 -7.58
CA SER A 61 3.99 -14.46 -8.14
C SER A 61 3.99 -14.34 -9.67
N PRO A 62 3.59 -15.40 -10.41
CA PRO A 62 3.35 -15.29 -11.85
C PRO A 62 2.15 -14.39 -12.19
N TYR A 63 1.23 -14.18 -11.23
CA TYR A 63 0.04 -13.33 -11.37
C TYR A 63 0.17 -12.02 -10.59
N SER A 64 1.40 -11.53 -10.40
CA SER A 64 1.65 -10.28 -9.69
C SER A 64 0.97 -9.10 -10.38
N LEU A 65 0.16 -8.36 -9.62
CA LEU A 65 -0.36 -7.06 -10.04
C LEU A 65 0.66 -5.93 -9.84
N TYR A 66 1.75 -6.19 -9.11
CA TYR A 66 2.85 -5.25 -8.98
C TYR A 66 3.66 -5.22 -10.28
N ARG A 67 3.78 -4.02 -10.87
CA ARG A 67 4.56 -3.72 -12.07
C ARG A 67 5.64 -2.70 -11.70
N PRO A 68 6.93 -3.07 -11.71
CA PRO A 68 8.02 -2.16 -11.34
C PRO A 68 8.05 -0.86 -12.15
N GLN A 69 7.74 -0.93 -13.44
CA GLN A 69 7.76 0.20 -14.37
C GLN A 69 6.74 1.30 -14.01
N LEU A 70 5.60 0.91 -13.41
CA LEU A 70 4.56 1.85 -12.96
C LEU A 70 4.81 2.41 -11.56
N ALA A 71 5.86 1.95 -10.88
CA ALA A 71 6.14 2.30 -9.48
C ALA A 71 7.55 2.89 -9.27
N THR A 72 8.41 2.83 -10.29
CA THR A 72 9.79 3.30 -10.21
C THR A 72 9.89 4.78 -10.51
N TYR A 73 10.86 5.46 -9.89
CA TYR A 73 11.28 6.82 -10.26
C TYR A 73 12.59 6.83 -11.05
N SER A 74 13.14 5.65 -11.35
CA SER A 74 14.36 5.50 -12.14
C SER A 74 14.05 5.50 -13.64
N ALA A 75 15.10 5.37 -14.46
CA ALA A 75 14.92 5.19 -15.90
C ALA A 75 13.97 4.02 -16.22
N GLY A 76 13.00 4.25 -17.10
CA GLY A 76 11.96 3.27 -17.45
C GLY A 76 10.66 3.41 -16.65
N ASP A 77 10.40 4.59 -16.06
CA ASP A 77 9.09 4.94 -15.52
C ASP A 77 8.04 5.07 -16.64
N GLU A 78 6.92 4.37 -16.47
CA GLU A 78 5.80 4.33 -17.41
C GLU A 78 4.53 5.02 -16.84
N PHE A 79 4.59 5.58 -15.64
CA PHE A 79 3.44 6.23 -15.01
C PHE A 79 3.17 7.64 -15.60
N ASP A 80 1.92 7.91 -15.97
CA ASP A 80 1.49 9.25 -16.41
C ASP A 80 1.24 10.16 -15.20
N HIS A 81 2.25 10.95 -14.86
CA HIS A 81 2.19 11.92 -13.76
C HIS A 81 1.18 13.05 -13.99
N GLN A 82 0.83 13.38 -15.23
CA GLN A 82 -0.13 14.46 -15.52
C GLN A 82 -1.56 14.05 -15.14
N ALA A 83 -1.90 12.77 -15.30
CA ALA A 83 -3.19 12.23 -14.90
C ALA A 83 -3.47 12.39 -13.39
N ALA A 84 -2.42 12.39 -12.56
CA ALA A 84 -2.55 12.52 -11.10
C ALA A 84 -3.18 13.87 -10.69
N VAL A 85 -2.86 14.96 -11.39
CA VAL A 85 -3.39 16.30 -11.09
C VAL A 85 -4.92 16.33 -11.22
N GLY A 86 -5.45 15.73 -12.28
CA GLY A 86 -6.90 15.62 -12.50
C GLY A 86 -7.57 14.70 -11.48
N PHE A 87 -6.96 13.54 -11.21
CA PHE A 87 -7.46 12.57 -10.23
C PHE A 87 -7.60 13.18 -8.83
N ILE A 88 -6.57 13.88 -8.34
CA ILE A 88 -6.59 14.53 -7.02
C ILE A 88 -7.72 15.55 -6.93
N LYS A 89 -7.90 16.38 -7.96
CA LYS A 89 -8.97 17.39 -8.01
C LYS A 89 -10.35 16.75 -7.96
N LEU A 90 -10.58 15.67 -8.72
CA LEU A 90 -11.88 15.00 -8.79
C LEU A 90 -12.22 14.22 -7.51
N VAL A 91 -11.28 13.41 -7.00
CA VAL A 91 -11.51 12.61 -5.79
C VAL A 91 -11.63 13.49 -4.55
N GLY A 92 -10.91 14.61 -4.50
CA GLY A 92 -11.00 15.58 -3.41
C GLY A 92 -12.21 16.50 -3.47
N LEU A 93 -12.93 16.55 -4.59
CA LEU A 93 -14.03 17.50 -4.80
C LEU A 93 -15.13 17.42 -3.73
N PRO A 94 -15.67 16.22 -3.37
CA PRO A 94 -16.71 16.13 -2.36
C PRO A 94 -16.25 16.64 -0.99
N VAL A 95 -15.00 16.34 -0.61
CA VAL A 95 -14.41 16.78 0.67
C VAL A 95 -14.24 18.30 0.68
N ARG A 96 -13.80 18.90 -0.43
CA ARG A 96 -13.71 20.36 -0.59
C ARG A 96 -15.07 21.04 -0.47
N THR A 97 -16.08 20.52 -1.15
CA THR A 97 -17.45 21.04 -1.07
C THR A 97 -18.00 20.93 0.36
N GLN A 98 -17.79 19.79 1.02
CA GLN A 98 -18.20 19.62 2.42
C GLN A 98 -17.51 20.66 3.32
N ALA A 99 -16.20 20.86 3.18
CA ALA A 99 -15.46 21.85 3.95
C ALA A 99 -15.95 23.29 3.70
N GLN A 100 -16.31 23.64 2.47
CA GLN A 100 -16.85 24.96 2.13
C GLN A 100 -18.24 25.22 2.73
N VAL A 101 -19.09 24.19 2.78
CA VAL A 101 -20.49 24.32 3.25
C VAL A 101 -20.60 24.15 4.77
N GLN A 102 -19.77 23.28 5.37
CA GLN A 102 -19.89 22.86 6.77
C GLN A 102 -18.69 23.29 7.63
N GLY A 103 -17.61 23.78 7.03
CA GLY A 103 -16.42 24.24 7.74
C GLY A 103 -16.65 25.58 8.42
N ALA A 104 -16.89 25.56 9.73
CA ALA A 104 -16.76 26.72 10.59
C ALA A 104 -15.39 26.70 11.28
N ALA A 105 -14.34 27.16 10.60
CA ALA A 105 -13.06 27.50 11.22
C ALA A 105 -12.22 28.37 10.26
N ALA A 106 -11.54 29.37 10.81
CA ALA A 106 -10.74 30.36 10.12
C ALA A 106 -9.97 29.79 8.91
N THR A 107 -10.19 30.39 7.75
CA THR A 107 -9.28 30.25 6.62
C THR A 107 -7.94 30.82 7.07
N GLU A 108 -7.07 29.98 7.64
CA GLU A 108 -5.64 30.21 7.48
C GLU A 108 -5.43 30.35 5.97
N PRO A 109 -4.91 31.49 5.49
CA PRO A 109 -4.74 31.70 4.06
C PRO A 109 -3.91 30.52 3.53
N LEU A 110 -4.48 29.78 2.58
CA LEU A 110 -3.71 28.90 1.71
C LEU A 110 -2.53 29.75 1.23
N LEU A 111 -1.30 29.33 1.53
CA LEU A 111 -0.06 29.95 1.07
C LEU A 111 -0.31 30.49 -0.34
N GLU A 112 -0.30 31.82 -0.48
CA GLU A 112 -0.62 32.51 -1.73
C GLU A 112 0.35 32.01 -2.78
N ASP A 113 -0.14 31.12 -3.66
CA ASP A 113 0.48 30.64 -4.89
C ASP A 113 2.00 30.89 -4.91
N ASP A 114 2.73 30.13 -4.07
CA ASP A 114 4.17 30.23 -4.05
C ASP A 114 4.63 29.86 -5.46
N ARG A 115 5.13 30.85 -6.19
CA ARG A 115 5.83 30.73 -7.47
C ARG A 115 7.08 29.83 -7.40
N HIS A 116 7.21 28.98 -6.38
CA HIS A 116 8.03 27.79 -6.35
C HIS A 116 7.44 26.72 -7.29
N VAL A 117 7.32 27.07 -8.57
CA VAL A 117 7.71 26.09 -9.59
C VAL A 117 9.18 25.85 -9.32
N VAL A 118 9.50 24.75 -8.62
CA VAL A 118 10.86 24.25 -8.58
C VAL A 118 11.14 23.73 -9.99
N GLU A 119 11.65 24.62 -10.85
CA GLU A 119 12.26 24.20 -12.11
C GLU A 119 13.48 23.36 -11.76
N VAL A 120 13.34 22.04 -11.89
CA VAL A 120 14.47 21.12 -11.81
C VAL A 120 15.23 21.25 -13.12
N GLY A 121 16.12 22.26 -13.19
CA GLY A 121 17.13 22.37 -14.23
C GLY A 121 18.15 21.23 -14.13
N PRO A 122 18.89 20.90 -15.21
CA PRO A 122 19.88 19.83 -15.22
C PRO A 122 21.14 20.29 -14.44
N GLY A 123 21.03 20.32 -13.12
CA GLY A 123 22.10 20.61 -12.18
C GLY A 123 22.46 19.35 -11.40
N THR A 124 23.75 19.07 -11.32
CA THR A 124 24.36 17.95 -10.60
C THR A 124 23.78 17.85 -9.19
N LEU A 125 23.19 16.69 -8.86
CA LEU A 125 22.65 16.37 -7.54
C LEU A 125 23.79 16.26 -6.51
N GLU A 126 24.35 17.39 -6.05
CA GLU A 126 25.15 17.42 -4.83
C GLU A 126 24.20 17.45 -3.63
N GLY A 127 23.79 16.26 -3.27
CA GLY A 127 22.97 15.96 -2.10
C GLY A 127 22.97 14.46 -1.94
N GLY A 128 24.09 13.93 -1.43
CA GLY A 128 24.21 12.51 -1.13
C GLY A 128 23.01 12.09 -0.30
N LEU A 129 22.18 11.22 -0.86
CA LEU A 129 21.17 10.49 -0.11
C LEU A 129 21.93 9.66 0.92
N ALA A 130 22.09 10.19 2.13
CA ALA A 130 22.50 9.38 3.26
C ALA A 130 21.47 8.26 3.36
N GLU A 131 21.91 7.01 3.18
CA GLU A 131 21.06 5.85 3.37
C GLU A 131 20.38 5.96 4.75
N PRO A 132 19.07 5.71 4.86
CA PRO A 132 18.42 5.71 6.16
C PRO A 132 18.99 4.54 6.97
N VAL A 133 19.96 4.85 7.84
CA VAL A 133 20.46 3.92 8.84
C VAL A 133 19.32 3.66 9.82
N LEU A 134 18.61 2.54 9.62
CA LEU A 134 17.75 1.96 10.63
C LEU A 134 18.66 1.45 11.76
N ALA A 135 18.99 2.33 12.70
CA ALA A 135 19.72 1.97 13.90
C ALA A 135 18.87 1.01 14.75
N SER A 136 19.25 -0.27 14.73
CA SER A 136 18.74 -1.28 15.65
C SER A 136 19.26 -0.98 17.06
N ALA A 137 18.35 -0.79 18.01
CA ALA A 137 18.67 -0.57 19.43
C ALA A 137 18.93 -1.89 20.20
N VAL A 138 19.67 -2.84 19.61
CA VAL A 138 20.08 -4.06 20.30
C VAL A 138 21.57 -4.31 20.05
N PRO A 139 22.44 -4.33 21.09
CA PRO A 139 23.85 -4.64 20.93
C PRO A 139 24.05 -6.14 20.72
N GLY A 140 24.79 -6.53 19.67
CA GLY A 140 25.59 -7.76 19.69
C GLY A 140 25.37 -8.75 18.54
N ILE A 141 26.44 -8.90 17.75
CA ILE A 141 26.80 -10.01 16.85
C ILE A 141 26.02 -10.07 15.53
N VAL A 142 26.54 -9.36 14.53
CA VAL A 142 26.27 -9.63 13.11
C VAL A 142 27.51 -10.31 12.55
N ASP A 143 27.35 -11.58 12.18
CA ASP A 143 28.35 -12.40 11.50
C ASP A 143 28.65 -11.81 10.09
N PRO A 144 29.92 -11.56 9.73
CA PRO A 144 30.29 -10.87 8.48
C PRO A 144 30.00 -11.63 7.18
N ASP A 145 29.57 -12.89 7.21
CA ASP A 145 29.48 -13.74 5.99
C ASP A 145 28.10 -13.82 5.31
N LEU A 146 27.10 -13.04 5.73
CA LEU A 146 25.79 -13.00 5.07
C LEU A 146 25.71 -11.94 3.94
N ARG A 147 26.47 -12.19 2.86
CA ARG A 147 26.19 -11.60 1.53
C ARG A 147 25.96 -12.73 0.51
N ARG A 148 24.69 -13.04 0.23
CA ARG A 148 24.13 -13.47 -1.07
C ARG A 148 22.62 -13.66 -0.99
#